data_AF-A0A8S2VPH6-F1
#
_entry.id   AF-A0A8S2VPH6-F1
#
_cell.length_a   1.000
_cell.length_b   1.000
_cell.length_c   1.000
_cell.angle_alpha   90.00
_cell.angle_beta   90.00
_cell.angle_gamma   90.00
#
_symmetry.space_group_name_H-M   'P 1'
#
loop_
_entity.id
_entity.type
_entity.pdbx_description
1 polymer ?
#
loop_
_entity_poly.entity_id
_entity_poly.type
_entity_poly.pdbx_seq_one_letter_code
_entity_poly.pdbx_strand_id
1 'polypeptide(L)'
;MIDSCEYILKIVSESQVLYGVTTLFGGMAHRSISSSKASELQENLICTLKTGAGSFIPLEDSRAAMLLRANSHLLGVSGIRMEITSRLLKFIQDNVTPLIPEFGSIGASGDLVPLTYIAGSIYGINESFHVDFCGRRMNALDALKEIGLTKLDLQPKEGLAMINGSSMMTATAALVIYDFYILFAVTLHAHALAIQALLGNNQPFHLFLHRVKPHFGQKYIARTMLDLLSDSKMINNCLDGSHQQVLNANNLVQDRYSIRAMPQYLAPFVEGLHECARTIEIEMNSANDNPLIDAENQKAYSGANFFGEHINTSMDRLRYSVGLVAKHLDVQIAQLVTPEFSNGLPDCLIGNPQREVNMGVKGLQLCGNSIMPYLLFYGQSIADKYATHAEQYNQNINS
;
A
#
# COMPACT_ATOMS: atom_id res chain seq x y z
N MET A 1 -7.66 36.69 11.48
CA MET A 1 -8.30 35.79 10.50
C MET A 1 -8.73 34.58 11.31
N ILE A 2 -10.02 34.23 11.29
CA ILE A 2 -10.53 33.08 12.04
C ILE A 2 -9.91 31.83 11.40
N ASP A 3 -9.26 30.98 12.19
CA ASP A 3 -8.74 29.70 11.69
C ASP A 3 -9.86 28.65 11.60
N SER A 4 -9.58 27.46 11.05
CA SER A 4 -10.63 26.45 10.87
C SER A 4 -11.22 25.93 12.20
N CYS A 5 -10.47 25.96 13.31
CA CYS A 5 -10.99 25.60 14.63
C CYS A 5 -11.94 26.67 15.17
N GLU A 6 -11.53 27.93 15.13
CA GLU A 6 -12.35 29.05 15.56
C GLU A 6 -13.65 29.13 14.75
N TYR A 7 -13.59 28.82 13.45
CA TYR A 7 -14.77 28.74 12.59
C TYR A 7 -15.77 27.66 13.05
N ILE A 8 -15.28 26.46 13.40
CA ILE A 8 -16.14 25.39 13.94
C ILE A 8 -16.81 25.83 15.24
N LEU A 9 -16.04 26.43 16.16
CA LEU A 9 -16.58 26.90 17.44
C LEU A 9 -17.67 27.98 17.25
N LYS A 10 -17.46 28.90 16.30
CA LYS A 10 -18.46 29.89 15.90
C LYS A 10 -19.75 29.22 15.40
N ILE A 11 -19.64 28.28 14.45
CA ILE A 11 -20.78 27.53 13.89
C ILE A 11 -21.60 26.84 14.99
N VAL A 12 -20.92 26.20 15.95
CA VAL A 12 -21.58 25.54 17.09
C VAL A 12 -22.27 26.55 18.00
N SER A 13 -21.63 27.68 18.29
CA SER A 13 -22.19 28.73 19.15
C SER A 13 -23.44 29.39 18.54
N GLU A 14 -23.46 29.54 17.22
CA GLU A 14 -24.58 30.11 16.46
C GLU A 14 -25.66 29.05 16.16
N SER A 15 -25.48 27.80 16.60
CA SER A 15 -26.38 26.68 16.36
C SER A 15 -26.68 26.46 14.86
N GLN A 16 -25.71 26.76 14.00
CA GLN A 16 -25.84 26.48 12.57
C GLN A 16 -25.72 24.97 12.32
N VAL A 17 -26.42 24.49 11.29
CA VAL A 17 -26.44 23.08 10.92
C VAL A 17 -25.16 22.72 10.17
N LEU A 18 -24.40 21.76 10.70
CA LEU A 18 -23.17 21.25 10.10
C LEU A 18 -23.04 19.74 10.35
N TYR A 19 -22.84 18.99 9.27
CA TYR A 19 -22.75 17.53 9.28
C TYR A 19 -21.70 17.03 10.29
N GLY A 20 -22.11 16.09 11.15
CA GLY A 20 -21.22 15.44 12.11
C GLY A 20 -20.65 16.36 13.19
N VAL A 21 -21.16 17.60 13.29
CA VAL A 21 -20.79 18.59 14.30
C VAL A 21 -22.02 18.99 15.12
N THR A 22 -23.07 19.48 14.44
CA THR A 22 -24.39 19.79 15.04
C THR A 22 -25.49 18.88 14.50
N THR A 23 -25.11 17.80 13.81
CA THR A 23 -25.96 16.67 13.45
C THR A 23 -25.27 15.36 13.79
N LEU A 24 -26.02 14.26 13.78
CA LEU A 24 -25.43 12.91 13.78
C LEU A 24 -24.73 12.58 12.43
N PHE A 25 -24.23 11.36 12.33
CA PHE A 25 -23.43 10.83 11.22
C PHE A 25 -24.25 9.87 10.34
N GLY A 26 -23.73 9.58 9.14
CA GLY A 26 -24.26 8.56 8.25
C GLY A 26 -25.75 8.71 7.92
N GLY A 27 -26.47 7.58 7.86
CA GLY A 27 -27.92 7.55 7.63
C GLY A 27 -28.75 8.29 8.69
N MET A 28 -28.14 8.66 9.82
CA MET A 28 -28.78 9.37 10.93
C MET A 28 -28.57 10.89 10.90
N ALA A 29 -27.91 11.44 9.87
CA ALA A 29 -27.57 12.87 9.78
C ALA A 29 -28.77 13.84 9.78
N HIS A 30 -30.00 13.34 9.65
CA HIS A 30 -31.24 14.12 9.81
C HIS A 30 -31.51 14.57 11.25
N ARG A 31 -30.78 14.04 12.25
CA ARG A 31 -30.97 14.38 13.67
C ARG A 31 -30.00 15.47 14.11
N SER A 32 -30.55 16.59 14.59
CA SER A 32 -29.78 17.70 15.14
C SER A 32 -29.25 17.43 16.54
N ILE A 33 -28.11 18.06 16.86
CA ILE A 33 -27.42 17.98 18.14
C ILE A 33 -27.27 19.40 18.70
N SER A 34 -27.59 19.58 19.99
CA SER A 34 -27.43 20.86 20.66
C SER A 34 -25.95 21.21 20.83
N SER A 35 -25.65 22.50 20.90
CA SER A 35 -24.29 23.02 21.09
C SER A 35 -23.61 22.44 22.33
N SER A 36 -24.36 22.23 23.41
CA SER A 36 -23.89 21.62 24.67
C SER A 36 -23.49 20.15 24.56
N LYS A 37 -23.93 19.44 23.51
CA LYS A 37 -23.66 18.02 23.27
C LYS A 37 -22.66 17.78 22.15
N ALA A 38 -22.18 18.83 21.49
CA ALA A 38 -21.30 18.72 20.32
C ALA A 38 -19.95 18.06 20.64
N SER A 39 -19.39 18.27 21.83
CA SER A 39 -18.17 17.55 22.29
C SER A 39 -18.44 16.09 22.63
N GLU A 40 -19.52 15.81 23.39
CA GLU A 40 -19.93 14.45 23.77
C GLU A 40 -20.21 13.58 22.54
N LEU A 41 -20.77 14.17 21.49
CA LEU A 41 -20.96 13.53 20.19
C LEU A 41 -19.65 12.98 19.62
N GLN A 42 -18.55 13.74 19.70
CA GLN A 42 -17.27 13.33 19.14
C GLN A 42 -16.63 12.20 19.94
N GLU A 43 -16.69 12.25 21.28
CA GLU A 43 -16.19 11.13 22.12
C GLU A 43 -17.02 9.86 21.89
N ASN A 44 -18.35 9.99 21.82
CA ASN A 44 -19.23 8.86 21.56
C ASN A 44 -19.01 8.24 20.17
N LEU A 45 -18.67 9.05 19.17
CA LEU A 45 -18.29 8.57 17.83
C LEU A 45 -17.10 7.60 17.92
N ILE A 46 -16.03 8.00 18.59
CA ILE A 46 -14.83 7.16 18.76
C ILE A 46 -15.16 5.88 19.53
N CYS A 47 -15.96 5.96 20.60
CA CYS A 47 -16.35 4.77 21.35
C CYS A 47 -17.23 3.81 20.53
N THR A 48 -18.17 4.34 19.73
CA THR A 48 -19.11 3.54 18.94
C THR A 48 -18.44 2.81 17.78
N LEU A 49 -17.43 3.44 17.16
CA LEU A 49 -16.71 2.88 16.00
C LEU A 49 -15.55 1.96 16.39
N LYS A 50 -15.30 1.77 17.69
CA LYS A 50 -14.25 0.86 18.16
C LYS A 50 -14.74 -0.59 18.12
N THR A 51 -14.86 -1.12 16.92
CA THR A 51 -15.47 -2.43 16.65
C THR A 51 -14.61 -3.32 15.75
N GLY A 52 -13.32 -3.00 15.61
CA GLY A 52 -12.40 -3.74 14.76
C GLY A 52 -12.15 -5.16 15.27
N ALA A 53 -11.85 -6.07 14.33
CA ALA A 53 -11.65 -7.49 14.58
C ALA A 53 -10.44 -8.06 13.82
N GLY A 54 -10.07 -9.31 14.12
CA GLY A 54 -8.93 -9.99 13.50
C GLY A 54 -7.60 -9.73 14.21
N SER A 55 -6.52 -10.07 13.53
CA SER A 55 -5.16 -9.81 14.00
C SER A 55 -4.86 -8.31 13.97
N PHE A 56 -3.85 -7.88 14.72
CA PHE A 56 -3.36 -6.51 14.57
C PHE A 56 -2.56 -6.37 13.28
N ILE A 57 -2.78 -5.28 12.56
CA ILE A 57 -1.94 -4.90 11.42
C ILE A 57 -0.49 -4.65 11.88
N PRO A 58 0.49 -4.65 10.96
CA PRO A 58 1.87 -4.30 11.29
C PRO A 58 1.98 -2.91 11.95
N LEU A 59 2.92 -2.78 12.90
CA LEU A 59 3.13 -1.53 13.62
C LEU A 59 3.59 -0.39 12.70
N GLU A 60 4.35 -0.71 11.65
CA GLU A 60 4.77 0.23 10.61
C GLU A 60 3.60 0.88 9.87
N ASP A 61 2.56 0.13 9.52
CA ASP A 61 1.31 0.64 8.92
C ASP A 61 0.61 1.62 9.86
N SER A 62 0.50 1.27 11.14
CA SER A 62 -0.11 2.14 12.17
C SER A 62 0.67 3.46 12.31
N ARG A 63 2.01 3.40 12.36
CA ARG A 63 2.87 4.59 12.42
C ARG A 63 2.81 5.43 11.16
N ALA A 64 2.80 4.80 9.99
CA ALA A 64 2.66 5.50 8.71
C ALA A 64 1.29 6.19 8.62
N ALA A 65 0.21 5.56 9.08
CA ALA A 65 -1.10 6.17 9.11
C ALA A 65 -1.18 7.36 10.07
N MET A 66 -0.53 7.29 11.24
CA MET A 66 -0.40 8.45 12.13
C MET A 66 0.31 9.61 11.45
N LEU A 67 1.38 9.34 10.70
CA LEU A 67 2.12 10.36 9.95
C LEU A 67 1.25 10.99 8.86
N LEU A 68 0.55 10.18 8.06
CA LEU A 68 -0.34 10.69 7.01
C LEU A 68 -1.54 11.46 7.58
N ARG A 69 -2.06 11.01 8.74
CA ARG A 69 -3.13 11.72 9.41
C ARG A 69 -2.66 13.08 9.94
N ALA A 70 -1.46 13.15 10.50
CA ALA A 70 -0.84 14.41 10.88
C ALA A 70 -0.59 15.32 9.67
N ASN A 71 -0.05 14.78 8.58
CA ASN A 71 0.23 15.52 7.34
C ASN A 71 -1.02 16.21 6.78
N SER A 72 -2.13 15.46 6.69
CA SER A 72 -3.39 15.99 6.18
C SER A 72 -4.00 17.08 7.06
N HIS A 73 -3.78 17.07 8.39
CA HIS A 73 -4.21 18.17 9.28
C HIS A 73 -3.44 19.47 9.03
N LEU A 74 -2.19 19.40 8.58
CA LEU A 74 -1.35 20.57 8.31
C LEU A 74 -1.87 21.42 7.15
N LEU A 75 -2.78 20.89 6.32
CA LEU A 75 -3.46 21.66 5.28
C LEU A 75 -4.42 22.72 5.85
N GLY A 76 -4.73 22.68 7.16
CA GLY A 76 -5.45 23.73 7.87
C GLY A 76 -6.97 23.76 7.62
N VAL A 77 -7.51 22.76 6.93
CA VAL A 77 -8.92 22.70 6.47
C VAL A 77 -9.79 21.72 7.27
N SER A 78 -9.27 21.03 8.29
CA SER A 78 -9.98 19.97 9.01
C SER A 78 -10.73 20.45 10.28
N GLY A 79 -10.46 21.66 10.76
CA GLY A 79 -11.05 22.20 11.99
C GLY A 79 -10.61 21.45 13.25
N ILE A 80 -9.31 21.15 13.38
CA ILE A 80 -8.71 20.37 14.47
C ILE A 80 -7.53 21.10 15.12
N ARG A 81 -7.40 21.04 16.45
CA ARG A 81 -6.32 21.74 17.15
C ARG A 81 -4.94 21.20 16.77
N MET A 82 -3.98 22.11 16.60
CA MET A 82 -2.56 21.79 16.36
C MET A 82 -1.91 20.94 17.46
N GLU A 83 -2.43 20.98 18.68
CA GLU A 83 -1.97 20.10 19.77
C GLU A 83 -2.15 18.61 19.42
N ILE A 84 -3.21 18.25 18.69
CA ILE A 84 -3.49 16.86 18.32
C ILE A 84 -2.50 16.37 17.26
N THR A 85 -2.21 17.20 16.26
CA THR A 85 -1.14 16.94 15.27
C THR A 85 0.21 16.79 15.97
N SER A 86 0.51 17.64 16.96
CA SER A 86 1.75 17.54 17.75
C SER A 86 1.82 16.25 18.58
N ARG A 87 0.69 15.79 19.13
CA ARG A 87 0.59 14.52 19.86
C ARG A 87 0.81 13.31 18.96
N LEU A 88 0.29 13.31 17.73
CA LEU A 88 0.58 12.26 16.74
C LEU A 88 2.08 12.12 16.50
N LEU A 89 2.77 13.24 16.26
CA LEU A 89 4.22 13.25 16.05
C LEU A 89 4.99 12.80 17.30
N LYS A 90 4.54 13.20 18.49
CA LYS A 90 5.14 12.76 19.75
C LYS A 90 5.03 11.26 19.98
N PHE A 91 3.87 10.65 19.70
CA PHE A 91 3.73 9.19 19.75
C PHE A 91 4.71 8.50 18.79
N ILE A 92 4.87 9.03 17.57
CA ILE A 92 5.85 8.50 16.60
C ILE A 92 7.27 8.61 17.16
N GLN A 93 7.65 9.78 17.69
CA GLN A 93 8.98 10.05 18.24
C GLN A 93 9.32 9.17 19.45
N ASP A 94 8.34 8.93 20.32
CA ASP A 94 8.52 8.15 21.54
C ASP A 94 8.22 6.65 21.35
N ASN A 95 8.03 6.18 20.11
CA ASN A 95 7.73 4.78 19.78
C ASN A 95 6.48 4.22 20.49
N VAL A 96 5.43 5.03 20.60
CA VAL A 96 4.11 4.61 21.04
C VAL A 96 3.22 4.40 19.81
N THR A 97 2.80 3.17 19.57
CA THR A 97 2.07 2.79 18.35
C THR A 97 0.73 2.16 18.69
N PRO A 98 -0.42 2.76 18.31
CA PRO A 98 -1.73 2.16 18.50
C PRO A 98 -1.84 0.77 17.88
N LEU A 99 -2.47 -0.17 18.61
CA LEU A 99 -2.78 -1.51 18.11
C LEU A 99 -4.11 -1.49 17.37
N ILE A 100 -4.08 -1.78 16.07
CA ILE A 100 -5.22 -1.60 15.16
C ILE A 100 -5.59 -2.96 14.55
N PRO A 101 -6.82 -3.47 14.75
CA PRO A 101 -7.26 -4.71 14.12
C PRO A 101 -7.37 -4.59 12.58
N GLU A 102 -7.15 -5.69 11.87
CA GLU A 102 -7.13 -5.74 10.40
C GLU A 102 -8.51 -5.58 9.73
N PHE A 103 -9.60 -5.92 10.44
CA PHE A 103 -10.97 -5.81 9.91
C PHE A 103 -11.74 -4.66 10.54
N GLY A 104 -12.50 -3.92 9.72
CA GLY A 104 -13.45 -2.90 10.18
C GLY A 104 -13.62 -1.71 9.23
N SER A 105 -12.67 -1.47 8.32
CA SER A 105 -12.82 -0.47 7.25
C SER A 105 -13.41 -1.10 5.99
N ILE A 106 -14.24 -0.33 5.29
CA ILE A 106 -14.72 -0.62 3.94
C ILE A 106 -14.35 0.51 2.96
N GLY A 107 -13.46 1.42 3.37
CA GLY A 107 -12.99 2.56 2.58
C GLY A 107 -14.01 3.58 2.08
N ALA A 108 -15.30 3.46 2.44
CA ALA A 108 -16.36 4.34 1.96
C ALA A 108 -16.33 5.76 2.55
N SER A 109 -16.17 5.86 3.88
CA SER A 109 -16.12 7.12 4.63
C SER A 109 -14.71 7.35 5.22
N GLY A 110 -13.72 6.87 4.49
CA GLY A 110 -12.36 6.66 4.97
C GLY A 110 -12.28 5.48 5.94
N ASP A 111 -11.19 5.44 6.69
CA ASP A 111 -10.80 4.35 7.58
C ASP A 111 -11.35 4.52 9.00
N LEU A 112 -12.66 4.75 9.11
CA LEU A 112 -13.35 5.10 10.37
C LEU A 112 -12.97 4.21 11.56
N VAL A 113 -13.10 2.88 11.38
CA VAL A 113 -12.83 1.91 12.45
C VAL A 113 -11.34 1.84 12.77
N PRO A 114 -10.42 1.64 11.81
CA PRO A 114 -8.98 1.69 12.11
C PRO A 114 -8.51 2.99 12.77
N LEU A 115 -8.90 4.15 12.24
CA LEU A 115 -8.46 5.46 12.75
C LEU A 115 -9.05 5.77 14.14
N THR A 116 -10.15 5.14 14.52
CA THR A 116 -10.70 5.20 15.89
C THR A 116 -9.72 4.67 16.93
N TYR A 117 -8.92 3.65 16.61
CA TYR A 117 -7.89 3.13 17.53
C TYR A 117 -6.74 4.12 17.71
N ILE A 118 -6.37 4.85 16.65
CA ILE A 118 -5.41 5.95 16.73
C ILE A 118 -5.99 7.09 17.57
N ALA A 119 -7.18 7.58 17.21
CA ALA A 119 -7.83 8.69 17.90
C ALA A 119 -7.99 8.39 19.40
N GLY A 120 -8.60 7.26 19.76
CA GLY A 120 -8.82 6.91 21.16
C GLY A 120 -7.53 6.78 21.97
N SER A 121 -6.43 6.38 21.34
CA SER A 121 -5.10 6.34 21.97
C SER A 121 -4.50 7.74 22.16
N ILE A 122 -4.61 8.61 21.15
CA ILE A 122 -4.08 9.98 21.17
C ILE A 122 -4.80 10.86 22.20
N TYR A 123 -6.12 10.73 22.29
CA TYR A 123 -6.93 11.45 23.27
C TYR A 123 -6.85 10.83 24.68
N GLY A 124 -6.55 9.53 24.78
CA GLY A 124 -6.60 8.80 26.05
C GLY A 124 -8.03 8.63 26.54
N ILE A 125 -8.95 8.16 25.69
CA ILE A 125 -10.38 8.12 26.01
C ILE A 125 -10.66 7.22 27.22
N ASN A 126 -10.15 5.99 27.21
CA ASN A 126 -10.26 5.02 28.30
C ASN A 126 -9.23 3.87 28.17
N GLU A 127 -9.16 3.01 29.19
CA GLU A 127 -8.18 1.91 29.30
C GLU A 127 -8.34 0.81 28.24
N SER A 128 -9.45 0.77 27.51
CA SER A 128 -9.65 -0.27 26.51
C SER A 128 -8.81 -0.04 25.25
N PHE A 129 -8.30 1.18 25.01
CA PHE A 129 -7.41 1.48 23.89
C PHE A 129 -6.00 1.02 24.24
N HIS A 130 -5.41 0.19 23.38
CA HIS A 130 -4.10 -0.41 23.61
C HIS A 130 -3.09 0.07 22.58
N VAL A 131 -1.85 0.20 23.02
CA VAL A 131 -0.70 0.58 22.21
C VAL A 131 0.43 -0.44 22.44
N ASP A 132 1.30 -0.57 21.45
CA ASP A 132 2.67 -1.04 21.65
C ASP A 132 3.52 0.16 22.09
N PHE A 133 4.23 0.03 23.20
CA PHE A 133 5.25 0.98 23.62
C PHE A 133 6.59 0.25 23.77
N CYS A 134 7.46 0.45 22.79
CA CYS A 134 8.78 -0.20 22.72
C CYS A 134 8.71 -1.74 22.84
N GLY A 135 7.78 -2.38 22.12
CA GLY A 135 7.60 -3.84 22.13
C GLY A 135 6.76 -4.38 23.28
N ARG A 136 6.18 -3.51 24.12
CA ARG A 136 5.30 -3.89 25.22
C ARG A 136 3.88 -3.37 24.99
N ARG A 137 2.91 -4.28 25.02
CA ARG A 137 1.49 -3.93 24.99
C ARG A 137 1.07 -3.30 26.32
N MET A 138 0.41 -2.14 26.27
CA MET A 138 -0.22 -1.50 27.42
C MET A 138 -1.43 -0.66 27.03
N ASN A 139 -2.20 -0.17 28.00
CA ASN A 139 -3.29 0.75 27.72
C ASN A 139 -2.76 2.16 27.39
N ALA A 140 -3.51 2.90 26.58
CA ALA A 140 -3.10 4.21 26.08
C ALA A 140 -2.97 5.26 27.19
N LEU A 141 -3.80 5.20 28.25
CA LEU A 141 -3.74 6.15 29.37
C LEU A 141 -2.42 6.06 30.13
N ASP A 142 -1.90 4.85 30.33
CA ASP A 142 -0.60 4.66 30.96
C ASP A 142 0.54 5.06 30.03
N ALA A 143 0.45 4.74 28.73
CA ALA A 143 1.42 5.20 27.76
C ALA A 143 1.50 6.74 27.69
N LEU A 144 0.37 7.45 27.78
CA LEU A 144 0.35 8.92 27.86
C LEU A 144 1.15 9.43 29.06
N LYS A 145 0.97 8.84 30.25
CA LYS A 145 1.73 9.22 31.46
C LYS A 145 3.22 9.01 31.26
N GLU A 146 3.62 7.88 30.69
CA GLU A 146 5.03 7.55 30.43
C GLU A 146 5.71 8.57 29.50
N ILE A 147 5.00 9.08 28.50
CA ILE A 147 5.52 10.10 27.59
C ILE A 147 5.25 11.54 28.04
N GLY A 148 4.75 11.75 29.27
CA GLY A 148 4.51 13.07 29.84
C GLY A 148 3.32 13.82 29.23
N LEU A 149 2.32 13.10 28.72
CA LEU A 149 1.05 13.65 28.24
C LEU A 149 -0.11 13.30 29.19
N THR A 150 -1.17 14.12 29.13
CA THR A 150 -2.43 13.88 29.85
C THR A 150 -3.54 13.55 28.88
N LYS A 151 -4.66 12.98 29.39
CA LYS A 151 -5.92 12.88 28.63
C LYS A 151 -6.30 14.25 28.05
N LEU A 152 -6.89 14.24 26.86
CA LEU A 152 -7.40 15.42 26.18
C LEU A 152 -8.87 15.21 25.82
N ASP A 153 -9.70 16.19 26.11
CA ASP A 153 -11.13 16.14 25.80
C ASP A 153 -11.38 16.62 24.37
N LEU A 154 -12.26 15.92 23.65
CA LEU A 154 -12.60 16.27 22.27
C LEU A 154 -13.44 17.55 22.20
N GLN A 155 -13.08 18.43 21.28
CA GLN A 155 -13.91 19.57 20.87
C GLN A 155 -14.80 19.18 19.67
N PRO A 156 -15.84 19.97 19.35
CA PRO A 156 -16.66 19.70 18.17
C PRO A 156 -15.80 19.53 16.91
N LYS A 157 -16.23 18.64 15.99
CA LYS A 157 -15.53 18.22 14.75
C LYS A 157 -14.26 17.37 14.95
N GLU A 158 -13.55 17.46 16.07
CA GLU A 158 -12.21 16.85 16.18
C GLU A 158 -12.20 15.31 16.13
N GLY A 159 -13.26 14.65 16.61
CA GLY A 159 -13.40 13.20 16.50
C GLY A 159 -13.51 12.79 15.04
N LEU A 160 -14.41 13.45 14.30
CA LEU A 160 -14.58 13.24 12.87
C LEU A 160 -13.31 13.58 12.08
N ALA A 161 -12.63 14.69 12.39
CA ALA A 161 -11.37 15.08 11.73
C ALA A 161 -10.23 14.05 11.93
N MET A 162 -10.26 13.28 13.02
CA MET A 162 -9.28 12.23 13.29
C MET A 162 -9.60 10.92 12.57
N ILE A 163 -10.87 10.59 12.41
CA ILE A 163 -11.27 9.26 11.92
C ILE A 163 -11.79 9.24 10.48
N ASN A 164 -12.17 10.39 9.93
CA ASN A 164 -12.66 10.49 8.57
C ASN A 164 -11.48 10.79 7.63
N GLY A 165 -11.13 9.81 6.81
CA GLY A 165 -10.05 9.93 5.83
C GLY A 165 -9.37 8.60 5.51
N SER A 166 -8.63 8.57 4.41
CA SER A 166 -8.02 7.38 3.81
C SER A 166 -6.63 7.06 4.37
N SER A 167 -6.26 7.57 5.55
CA SER A 167 -4.87 7.53 6.01
C SER A 167 -4.33 6.12 6.28
N MET A 168 -5.17 5.16 6.68
CA MET A 168 -4.71 3.80 6.96
C MET A 168 -4.49 3.01 5.66
N MET A 169 -5.49 3.00 4.77
CA MET A 169 -5.37 2.32 3.49
C MET A 169 -4.23 2.92 2.63
N THR A 170 -4.05 4.25 2.69
CA THR A 170 -2.98 4.95 1.97
C THR A 170 -1.61 4.62 2.56
N ALA A 171 -1.49 4.53 3.89
CA ALA A 171 -0.25 4.17 4.56
C ALA A 171 0.19 2.76 4.18
N THR A 172 -0.71 1.77 4.27
CA THR A 172 -0.44 0.39 3.85
C THR A 172 -0.05 0.35 2.37
N ALA A 173 -0.78 1.05 1.50
CA ALA A 173 -0.47 1.11 0.08
C ALA A 173 0.91 1.71 -0.21
N ALA A 174 1.30 2.78 0.49
CA ALA A 174 2.60 3.41 0.34
C ALA A 174 3.76 2.47 0.72
N LEU A 175 3.63 1.75 1.84
CA LEU A 175 4.62 0.77 2.28
C LEU A 175 4.73 -0.41 1.30
N VAL A 176 3.60 -0.94 0.84
CA VAL A 176 3.56 -2.00 -0.18
C VAL A 176 4.23 -1.57 -1.48
N ILE A 177 3.96 -0.35 -1.96
CA ILE A 177 4.59 0.18 -3.17
C ILE A 177 6.11 0.31 -2.99
N TYR A 178 6.55 0.81 -1.83
CA TYR A 178 7.98 0.90 -1.50
C TYR A 178 8.66 -0.47 -1.54
N ASP A 179 8.06 -1.48 -0.92
CA ASP A 179 8.58 -2.84 -0.95
C ASP A 179 8.65 -3.39 -2.38
N PHE A 180 7.67 -3.09 -3.24
CA PHE A 180 7.71 -3.52 -4.63
C PHE A 180 8.77 -2.82 -5.48
N TYR A 181 9.16 -1.57 -5.17
CA TYR A 181 10.33 -0.97 -5.81
C TYR A 181 11.59 -1.78 -5.53
N ILE A 182 11.77 -2.23 -4.28
CA ILE A 182 12.92 -3.05 -3.87
C ILE A 182 12.84 -4.45 -4.46
N LEU A 183 11.70 -5.14 -4.29
CA LEU A 183 11.50 -6.52 -4.76
C LEU A 183 11.60 -6.62 -6.29
N PHE A 184 11.13 -5.61 -7.02
CA PHE A 184 11.25 -5.61 -8.47
C PHE A 184 12.70 -5.42 -8.92
N ALA A 185 13.49 -4.59 -8.24
CA ALA A 185 14.92 -4.50 -8.51
C ALA A 185 15.61 -5.85 -8.27
N VAL A 186 15.32 -6.53 -7.16
CA VAL A 186 15.82 -7.89 -6.87
C VAL A 186 15.39 -8.89 -7.96
N THR A 187 14.17 -8.78 -8.44
CA THR A 187 13.62 -9.63 -9.52
C THR A 187 14.42 -9.48 -10.82
N LEU A 188 14.78 -8.27 -11.22
CA LEU A 188 15.62 -8.05 -12.41
C LEU A 188 17.02 -8.64 -12.26
N HIS A 189 17.60 -8.57 -11.05
CA HIS A 189 18.88 -9.22 -10.77
C HIS A 189 18.76 -10.75 -10.84
N ALA A 190 17.68 -11.32 -10.28
CA ALA A 190 17.41 -12.75 -10.38
C ALA A 190 17.25 -13.20 -11.85
N HIS A 191 16.56 -12.40 -12.67
CA HIS A 191 16.47 -12.62 -14.11
C HIS A 191 17.82 -12.54 -14.81
N ALA A 192 18.67 -11.57 -14.47
CA ALA A 192 20.02 -11.45 -15.04
C ALA A 192 20.89 -12.66 -14.68
N LEU A 193 20.81 -13.17 -13.44
CA LEU A 193 21.48 -14.40 -13.02
C LEU A 193 20.95 -15.62 -13.79
N ALA A 194 19.63 -15.73 -13.94
CA ALA A 194 19.02 -16.81 -14.70
C ALA A 194 19.44 -16.79 -16.18
N ILE A 195 19.46 -15.61 -16.81
CA ILE A 195 19.92 -15.46 -18.21
C ILE A 195 21.39 -15.87 -18.36
N GLN A 196 22.25 -15.48 -17.42
CA GLN A 196 23.65 -15.89 -17.43
C GLN A 196 23.81 -17.41 -17.26
N ALA A 197 23.08 -18.01 -16.32
CA ALA A 197 23.12 -19.46 -16.09
C ALA A 197 22.60 -20.25 -17.30
N LEU A 198 21.62 -19.71 -18.01
CA LEU A 198 21.06 -20.28 -19.25
C LEU A 198 21.89 -19.95 -20.49
N LEU A 199 23.04 -19.27 -20.36
CA LEU A 199 23.86 -18.82 -21.50
C LEU A 199 23.04 -18.01 -22.53
N GLY A 200 22.09 -17.21 -22.06
CA GLY A 200 21.13 -16.49 -22.91
C GLY A 200 21.76 -15.38 -23.75
N ASN A 201 21.05 -14.94 -24.79
CA ASN A 201 21.48 -13.85 -25.66
C ASN A 201 21.08 -12.49 -25.08
N ASN A 202 21.96 -11.50 -25.22
CA ASN A 202 21.63 -10.10 -24.86
C ASN A 202 20.95 -9.30 -25.98
N GLN A 203 20.91 -9.83 -27.21
CA GLN A 203 20.28 -9.18 -28.37
C GLN A 203 18.80 -8.78 -28.15
N PRO A 204 17.96 -9.56 -27.44
CA PRO A 204 16.58 -9.16 -27.15
C PRO A 204 16.42 -7.86 -26.35
N PHE A 205 17.49 -7.37 -25.71
CA PHE A 205 17.51 -6.12 -24.95
C PHE A 205 18.07 -4.94 -25.77
N HIS A 206 18.48 -5.16 -27.02
CA HIS A 206 19.12 -4.15 -27.85
C HIS A 206 18.21 -2.92 -28.06
N LEU A 207 18.73 -1.72 -27.78
CA LEU A 207 17.94 -0.47 -27.69
C LEU A 207 17.17 -0.11 -28.96
N PHE A 208 17.60 -0.57 -30.14
CA PHE A 208 16.85 -0.42 -31.38
C PHE A 208 15.42 -0.97 -31.27
N LEU A 209 15.26 -2.18 -30.70
CA LEU A 209 13.97 -2.87 -30.59
C LEU A 209 12.99 -2.09 -29.70
N HIS A 210 13.49 -1.55 -28.59
CA HIS A 210 12.69 -0.83 -27.60
C HIS A 210 12.53 0.65 -27.96
N ARG A 211 13.32 1.18 -28.91
CA ARG A 211 13.09 2.48 -29.52
C ARG A 211 11.92 2.43 -30.50
N VAL A 212 11.79 1.37 -31.31
CA VAL A 212 10.71 1.24 -32.31
C VAL A 212 9.37 0.81 -31.72
N LYS A 213 9.35 0.25 -30.50
CA LYS A 213 8.14 0.02 -29.69
C LYS A 213 8.28 0.74 -28.33
N PRO A 214 8.00 2.06 -28.25
CA PRO A 214 8.60 2.95 -27.27
C PRO A 214 7.90 3.06 -25.90
N HIS A 215 7.26 1.99 -25.41
CA HIS A 215 6.73 1.95 -24.04
C HIS A 215 7.85 2.22 -23.02
N PHE A 216 7.57 3.06 -22.02
CA PHE A 216 8.64 3.52 -21.12
C PHE A 216 9.14 2.37 -20.24
N GLY A 217 8.23 1.52 -19.74
CA GLY A 217 8.60 0.34 -18.97
C GLY A 217 9.45 -0.62 -19.80
N GLN A 218 9.13 -0.76 -21.10
CA GLN A 218 9.87 -1.64 -22.00
C GLN A 218 11.30 -1.14 -22.23
N LYS A 219 11.48 0.17 -22.42
CA LYS A 219 12.80 0.81 -22.53
C LYS A 219 13.60 0.69 -21.23
N TYR A 220 12.94 0.90 -20.10
CA TYR A 220 13.55 0.79 -18.77
C TYR A 220 14.12 -0.61 -18.56
N ILE A 221 13.30 -1.66 -18.74
CA ILE A 221 13.73 -3.04 -18.55
C ILE A 221 14.86 -3.41 -19.49
N ALA A 222 14.75 -3.05 -20.77
CA ALA A 222 15.81 -3.34 -21.73
C ALA A 222 17.14 -2.68 -21.34
N ARG A 223 17.11 -1.40 -20.94
CA ARG A 223 18.32 -0.71 -20.50
C ARG A 223 18.91 -1.34 -19.25
N THR A 224 18.08 -1.58 -18.23
CA THR A 224 18.51 -2.21 -16.98
C THR A 224 19.12 -3.58 -17.23
N MET A 225 18.53 -4.41 -18.09
CA MET A 225 19.09 -5.73 -18.42
C MET A 225 20.40 -5.64 -19.20
N LEU A 226 20.57 -4.66 -20.10
CA LEU A 226 21.86 -4.41 -20.75
C LEU A 226 22.94 -4.03 -19.73
N ASP A 227 22.59 -3.18 -18.76
CA ASP A 227 23.52 -2.75 -17.71
C ASP A 227 23.88 -3.94 -16.78
N LEU A 228 22.90 -4.73 -16.35
CA LEU A 228 23.10 -5.91 -15.49
C LEU A 228 23.88 -7.04 -16.16
N LEU A 229 23.80 -7.16 -17.49
CA LEU A 229 24.49 -8.18 -18.27
C LEU A 229 25.80 -7.68 -18.90
N SER A 230 26.16 -6.42 -18.67
CA SER A 230 27.40 -5.83 -19.16
C SER A 230 28.62 -6.60 -18.62
N ASP A 231 29.62 -6.80 -19.48
CA ASP A 231 30.86 -7.53 -19.19
C ASP A 231 30.72 -8.97 -18.68
N SER A 232 29.51 -9.54 -18.73
CA SER A 232 29.28 -10.93 -18.36
C SER A 232 30.01 -11.87 -19.33
N LYS A 233 30.74 -12.83 -18.76
CA LYS A 233 31.44 -13.89 -19.50
C LYS A 233 30.56 -15.10 -19.79
N MET A 234 29.32 -15.09 -19.30
CA MET A 234 28.41 -16.25 -19.36
C MET A 234 27.38 -16.12 -20.48
N ILE A 235 26.97 -14.90 -20.83
CA ILE A 235 25.99 -14.68 -21.89
C ILE A 235 26.58 -14.85 -23.29
N ASN A 236 25.70 -15.10 -24.26
CA ASN A 236 26.01 -14.93 -25.67
C ASN A 236 25.88 -13.44 -26.04
N ASN A 237 27.01 -12.79 -26.33
CA ASN A 237 27.03 -11.39 -26.73
C ASN A 237 26.76 -11.25 -28.23
N CYS A 238 25.53 -10.85 -28.57
CA CYS A 238 25.01 -10.78 -29.93
C CYS A 238 24.50 -9.37 -30.27
N LEU A 239 25.02 -8.33 -29.59
CA LEU A 239 24.58 -6.94 -29.80
C LEU A 239 25.00 -6.36 -31.15
N ASP A 240 26.03 -6.92 -31.80
CA ASP A 240 26.46 -6.56 -33.15
C ASP A 240 25.51 -7.08 -34.24
N GLY A 241 24.49 -7.87 -33.87
CA GLY A 241 23.57 -8.49 -34.79
C GLY A 241 24.01 -9.86 -35.31
N SER A 242 25.18 -10.35 -34.90
CA SER A 242 25.67 -11.67 -35.28
C SER A 242 24.99 -12.80 -34.50
N HIS A 243 24.90 -13.98 -35.10
CA HIS A 243 24.48 -15.21 -34.44
C HIS A 243 25.71 -16.12 -34.31
N GLN A 244 26.24 -16.25 -33.10
CA GLN A 244 27.47 -17.02 -32.85
C GLN A 244 27.23 -18.50 -32.54
N GLN A 245 25.98 -18.95 -32.48
CA GLN A 245 25.67 -20.33 -32.07
C GLN A 245 25.82 -21.34 -33.21
N VAL A 246 26.57 -22.42 -32.92
CA VAL A 246 26.57 -23.65 -33.75
C VAL A 246 25.21 -24.32 -33.60
N LEU A 247 24.46 -24.38 -34.70
CA LEU A 247 23.17 -25.06 -34.75
C LEU A 247 23.36 -26.56 -34.55
N ASN A 248 22.73 -27.10 -33.50
CA ASN A 248 22.56 -28.53 -33.31
C ASN A 248 21.19 -28.78 -32.65
N ALA A 249 20.80 -30.05 -32.48
CA ALA A 249 19.49 -30.42 -31.96
C ALA A 249 19.16 -29.82 -30.57
N ASN A 250 20.17 -29.38 -29.82
CA ASN A 250 20.02 -28.85 -28.46
C ASN A 250 20.23 -27.32 -28.36
N ASN A 251 20.59 -26.65 -29.45
CA ASN A 251 20.88 -25.21 -29.47
C ASN A 251 19.86 -24.45 -30.33
N LEU A 252 19.00 -23.66 -29.68
CA LEU A 252 18.02 -22.81 -30.36
C LEU A 252 18.66 -21.50 -30.83
N VAL A 253 18.42 -21.12 -32.09
CA VAL A 253 18.80 -19.79 -32.63
C VAL A 253 18.29 -18.64 -31.75
N GLN A 254 17.16 -18.84 -31.07
CA GLN A 254 16.48 -17.83 -30.27
C GLN A 254 16.17 -18.36 -28.89
N ASP A 255 16.39 -17.53 -27.89
CA ASP A 255 15.90 -17.83 -26.54
C ASP A 255 14.37 -17.89 -26.51
N ARG A 256 13.86 -18.65 -25.55
CA ARG A 256 12.43 -18.76 -25.24
C ARG A 256 11.88 -17.40 -24.80
N TYR A 257 10.56 -17.23 -24.89
CA TYR A 257 9.89 -15.94 -24.67
C TYR A 257 10.08 -15.38 -23.27
N SER A 258 10.24 -16.23 -22.27
CA SER A 258 10.57 -15.82 -20.90
C SER A 258 11.84 -14.95 -20.86
N ILE A 259 12.85 -15.19 -21.72
CA ILE A 259 14.00 -14.30 -21.87
C ILE A 259 13.71 -13.24 -22.94
N ARG A 260 13.34 -13.66 -24.15
CA ARG A 260 13.31 -12.79 -25.33
C ARG A 260 12.21 -11.72 -25.31
N ALA A 261 11.08 -12.01 -24.68
CA ALA A 261 9.96 -11.08 -24.54
C ALA A 261 9.92 -10.40 -23.15
N MET A 262 10.96 -10.55 -22.32
CA MET A 262 11.02 -10.02 -20.97
C MET A 262 10.73 -8.51 -20.89
N PRO A 263 11.37 -7.64 -21.71
CA PRO A 263 11.08 -6.21 -21.66
C PRO A 263 9.62 -5.89 -21.98
N GLN A 264 9.01 -6.62 -22.91
CA GLN A 264 7.61 -6.43 -23.32
C GLN A 264 6.64 -6.94 -22.25
N TYR A 265 6.97 -8.05 -21.60
CA TYR A 265 6.14 -8.68 -20.57
C TYR A 265 6.15 -7.91 -19.25
N LEU A 266 7.33 -7.46 -18.81
CA LEU A 266 7.49 -6.74 -17.54
C LEU A 266 7.19 -5.24 -17.65
N ALA A 267 7.09 -4.68 -18.87
CA ALA A 267 6.80 -3.27 -19.06
C ALA A 267 5.52 -2.81 -18.34
N PRO A 268 4.34 -3.45 -18.53
CA PRO A 268 3.11 -2.96 -17.90
C PRO A 268 3.16 -2.94 -16.36
N PHE A 269 3.97 -3.82 -15.74
CA PHE A 269 4.22 -3.78 -14.30
C PHE A 269 4.96 -2.51 -13.90
N VAL A 270 6.07 -2.16 -14.58
CA VAL A 270 6.82 -0.92 -14.31
C VAL A 270 5.93 0.30 -14.47
N GLU A 271 5.13 0.30 -15.54
CA GLU A 271 4.23 1.41 -15.85
C GLU A 271 3.11 1.53 -14.82
N GLY A 272 2.54 0.39 -14.40
CA GLY A 272 1.54 0.32 -13.35
C GLY A 272 2.07 0.71 -11.98
N LEU A 273 3.25 0.21 -11.58
CA LEU A 273 3.87 0.55 -10.30
C LEU A 273 4.14 2.06 -10.20
N HIS A 274 4.67 2.67 -11.26
CA HIS A 274 4.90 4.11 -11.30
C HIS A 274 3.60 4.92 -11.19
N GLU A 275 2.55 4.50 -11.88
CA GLU A 275 1.24 5.16 -11.82
C GLU A 275 0.56 5.00 -10.46
N CYS A 276 0.66 3.82 -9.84
CA CYS A 276 0.17 3.57 -8.49
C CYS A 276 0.92 4.44 -7.48
N ALA A 277 2.25 4.50 -7.55
CA ALA A 277 3.07 5.35 -6.68
C ALA A 277 2.66 6.81 -6.76
N ARG A 278 2.52 7.36 -7.97
CA ARG A 278 2.05 8.74 -8.17
C ARG A 278 0.66 8.97 -7.58
N THR A 279 -0.25 8.01 -7.75
CA THR A 279 -1.62 8.10 -7.22
C THR A 279 -1.61 8.12 -5.69
N ILE A 280 -0.86 7.21 -5.07
CA ILE A 280 -0.73 7.14 -3.61
C ILE A 280 0.00 8.37 -3.04
N GLU A 281 1.02 8.90 -3.72
CA GLU A 281 1.68 10.14 -3.30
C GLU A 281 0.72 11.35 -3.29
N ILE A 282 -0.20 11.45 -4.25
CA ILE A 282 -1.24 12.49 -4.23
C ILE A 282 -2.15 12.29 -3.01
N GLU A 283 -2.58 11.06 -2.76
CA GLU A 283 -3.47 10.72 -1.65
C GLU A 283 -2.81 11.00 -0.28
N MET A 284 -1.53 10.68 -0.12
CA MET A 284 -0.72 10.97 1.07
C MET A 284 -0.69 12.46 1.41
N ASN A 285 -0.83 13.33 0.41
CA ASN A 285 -0.76 14.79 0.53
C ASN A 285 -2.11 15.48 0.37
N SER A 286 -3.22 14.74 0.49
CA SER A 286 -4.57 15.25 0.31
C SER A 286 -5.30 15.52 1.64
N ALA A 287 -6.22 16.48 1.63
CA ALA A 287 -7.21 16.65 2.70
C ALA A 287 -8.37 15.68 2.45
N ASN A 288 -8.42 14.62 3.25
CA ASN A 288 -9.34 13.50 3.08
C ASN A 288 -10.42 13.40 4.17
N ASP A 289 -10.59 14.43 5.02
CA ASP A 289 -11.70 14.47 5.98
C ASP A 289 -12.91 15.27 5.46
N ASN A 290 -13.99 15.27 6.24
CA ASN A 290 -15.24 15.93 5.89
C ASN A 290 -15.99 16.40 7.17
N PRO A 291 -16.72 17.52 7.12
CA PRO A 291 -16.64 18.58 6.10
C PRO A 291 -15.30 19.33 6.14
N LEU A 292 -14.91 19.89 4.99
CA LEU A 292 -13.73 20.75 4.87
C LEU A 292 -14.09 22.21 5.15
N ILE A 293 -13.17 22.91 5.81
CA ILE A 293 -13.35 24.28 6.29
C ILE A 293 -12.50 25.23 5.46
N ASP A 294 -13.18 26.08 4.71
CA ASP A 294 -12.61 27.23 4.04
C ASP A 294 -12.72 28.43 4.98
N ALA A 295 -11.73 28.54 5.87
CA ALA A 295 -11.71 29.56 6.90
C ALA A 295 -11.56 30.98 6.33
N GLU A 296 -10.87 31.13 5.19
CA GLU A 296 -10.71 32.41 4.50
C GLU A 296 -12.07 32.96 4.06
N ASN A 297 -12.92 32.12 3.47
CA ASN A 297 -14.25 32.51 3.02
C ASN A 297 -15.35 32.27 4.06
N GLN A 298 -15.00 31.79 5.26
CA GLN A 298 -15.95 31.47 6.34
C GLN A 298 -17.04 30.49 5.87
N LYS A 299 -16.63 29.39 5.25
CA LYS A 299 -17.53 28.35 4.73
C LYS A 299 -17.10 26.95 5.15
N ALA A 300 -18.08 26.06 5.26
CA ALA A 300 -17.85 24.63 5.36
C ALA A 300 -18.46 23.93 4.14
N TYR A 301 -17.72 22.97 3.59
CA TYR A 301 -18.13 22.20 2.42
C TYR A 301 -18.22 20.72 2.78
N SER A 302 -19.41 20.16 2.62
CA SER A 302 -19.62 18.72 2.71
C SER A 302 -19.27 18.09 1.37
N GLY A 303 -18.31 17.16 1.39
CA GLY A 303 -17.85 16.41 0.22
C GLY A 303 -17.55 14.96 0.59
N ALA A 304 -16.74 14.31 -0.24
CA ALA A 304 -16.42 12.89 -0.11
C ALA A 304 -14.93 12.60 -0.33
N ASN A 305 -14.04 13.52 0.05
CA ASN A 305 -12.59 13.32 -0.08
C ASN A 305 -12.06 12.14 0.75
N PHE A 306 -12.89 11.61 1.66
CA PHE A 306 -12.62 10.39 2.42
C PHE A 306 -12.69 9.10 1.58
N PHE A 307 -13.19 9.16 0.35
CA PHE A 307 -13.51 7.99 -0.47
C PHE A 307 -12.25 7.44 -1.16
N GLY A 308 -11.87 6.22 -0.81
CA GLY A 308 -10.55 5.65 -1.12
C GLY A 308 -10.36 4.98 -2.49
N GLU A 309 -11.16 5.31 -3.50
CA GLU A 309 -11.22 4.53 -4.76
C GLU A 309 -9.88 4.52 -5.53
N HIS A 310 -9.12 5.61 -5.43
CA HIS A 310 -7.77 5.69 -5.98
C HIS A 310 -6.83 4.66 -5.36
N ILE A 311 -6.92 4.42 -4.05
CA ILE A 311 -6.13 3.39 -3.36
C ILE A 311 -6.59 2.01 -3.82
N ASN A 312 -7.90 1.76 -3.78
CA ASN A 312 -8.51 0.47 -4.08
C ASN A 312 -8.12 -0.06 -5.47
N THR A 313 -8.39 0.74 -6.51
CA THR A 313 -8.09 0.37 -7.90
C THR A 313 -6.58 0.26 -8.17
N SER A 314 -5.76 1.08 -7.52
CA SER A 314 -4.29 0.98 -7.61
C SER A 314 -3.79 -0.33 -7.00
N MET A 315 -4.29 -0.71 -5.82
CA MET A 315 -3.89 -1.94 -5.16
C MET A 315 -4.37 -3.20 -5.89
N ASP A 316 -5.57 -3.19 -6.47
CA ASP A 316 -6.05 -4.28 -7.33
C ASP A 316 -5.14 -4.49 -8.56
N ARG A 317 -4.81 -3.40 -9.26
CA ARG A 317 -3.88 -3.43 -10.39
C ARG A 317 -2.50 -3.93 -9.99
N LEU A 318 -1.99 -3.46 -8.84
CA LEU A 318 -0.67 -3.84 -8.35
C LEU A 318 -0.63 -5.33 -8.01
N ARG A 319 -1.57 -5.85 -7.21
CA ARG A 319 -1.62 -7.28 -6.85
C ARG A 319 -1.71 -8.18 -8.09
N TYR A 320 -2.55 -7.81 -9.06
CA TYR A 320 -2.63 -8.51 -10.34
C TYR A 320 -1.26 -8.58 -11.04
N SER A 321 -0.59 -7.44 -11.16
CA SER A 321 0.68 -7.32 -11.88
C SER A 321 1.81 -8.04 -11.14
N VAL A 322 1.80 -8.06 -9.81
CA VAL A 322 2.74 -8.84 -8.98
C VAL A 322 2.62 -10.34 -9.25
N GLY A 323 1.39 -10.85 -9.34
CA GLY A 323 1.15 -12.25 -9.72
C GLY A 323 1.75 -12.60 -11.09
N LEU A 324 1.69 -11.67 -12.06
CA LEU A 324 2.32 -11.85 -13.38
C LEU A 324 3.86 -11.87 -13.30
N VAL A 325 4.45 -10.98 -12.49
CA VAL A 325 5.91 -10.98 -12.26
C VAL A 325 6.37 -12.30 -11.62
N ALA A 326 5.65 -12.78 -10.61
CA ALA A 326 5.93 -14.07 -9.97
C ALA A 326 5.83 -15.25 -10.96
N LYS A 327 4.81 -15.25 -11.81
CA LYS A 327 4.64 -16.25 -12.88
C LYS A 327 5.81 -16.23 -13.87
N HIS A 328 6.35 -15.05 -14.17
CA HIS A 328 7.50 -14.91 -15.06
C HIS A 328 8.80 -15.42 -14.44
N LEU A 329 9.01 -15.20 -13.14
CA LEU A 329 10.10 -15.83 -12.39
C LEU A 329 9.99 -17.35 -12.38
N ASP A 330 8.80 -17.88 -12.13
CA ASP A 330 8.55 -19.33 -12.04
C ASP A 330 8.91 -20.08 -13.34
N VAL A 331 8.57 -19.52 -14.51
CA VAL A 331 8.96 -20.13 -15.80
C VAL A 331 10.46 -20.02 -16.10
N GLN A 332 11.20 -19.12 -15.45
CA GLN A 332 12.67 -19.09 -15.53
C GLN A 332 13.27 -20.18 -14.65
N ILE A 333 12.75 -20.37 -13.44
CA ILE A 333 13.13 -21.48 -12.56
C ILE A 333 12.88 -22.81 -13.28
N ALA A 334 11.74 -22.98 -13.93
CA ALA A 334 11.42 -24.19 -14.69
C ALA A 334 12.43 -24.48 -15.80
N GLN A 335 12.95 -23.46 -16.50
CA GLN A 335 14.01 -23.66 -17.50
C GLN A 335 15.34 -24.05 -16.87
N LEU A 336 15.72 -23.41 -15.75
CA LEU A 336 17.00 -23.69 -15.08
C LEU A 336 17.11 -25.14 -14.59
N VAL A 337 16.02 -25.70 -14.06
CA VAL A 337 16.02 -27.03 -13.43
C VAL A 337 15.76 -28.19 -14.38
N THR A 338 15.46 -27.91 -15.66
CA THR A 338 15.05 -28.89 -16.67
C THR A 338 16.12 -28.98 -17.76
N PRO A 339 16.92 -30.06 -17.84
CA PRO A 339 18.05 -30.18 -18.77
C PRO A 339 17.73 -29.89 -20.24
N GLU A 340 16.52 -30.25 -20.69
CA GLU A 340 16.04 -30.02 -22.04
C GLU A 340 15.95 -28.54 -22.40
N PHE A 341 15.93 -27.65 -21.40
CA PHE A 341 15.78 -26.21 -21.55
C PHE A 341 16.92 -25.40 -20.93
N SER A 342 17.85 -26.04 -20.21
CA SER A 342 18.81 -25.36 -19.34
C SER A 342 20.17 -25.09 -19.99
N ASN A 343 20.37 -25.49 -21.25
CA ASN A 343 21.61 -25.34 -22.00
C ASN A 343 22.84 -25.97 -21.30
N GLY A 344 22.64 -27.17 -20.74
CA GLY A 344 23.72 -28.00 -20.18
C GLY A 344 23.84 -27.95 -18.65
N LEU A 345 22.90 -27.31 -17.95
CA LEU A 345 22.83 -27.43 -16.49
C LEU A 345 22.30 -28.83 -16.09
N PRO A 346 22.78 -29.39 -14.97
CA PRO A 346 22.34 -30.70 -14.50
C PRO A 346 20.87 -30.70 -14.04
N ASP A 347 20.26 -31.88 -14.02
CA ASP A 347 18.91 -32.12 -13.50
C ASP A 347 18.71 -31.44 -12.15
N CYS A 348 17.66 -30.62 -12.03
CA CYS A 348 17.34 -29.93 -10.78
C CYS A 348 18.55 -29.21 -10.14
N LEU A 349 19.50 -28.73 -10.95
CA LEU A 349 20.72 -28.05 -10.48
C LEU A 349 21.51 -28.86 -9.44
N ILE A 350 21.62 -30.19 -9.62
CA ILE A 350 22.45 -31.04 -8.76
C ILE A 350 23.91 -30.56 -8.77
N GLY A 351 24.42 -30.19 -7.60
CA GLY A 351 25.81 -29.72 -7.46
C GLY A 351 26.86 -30.84 -7.43
N ASN A 352 26.61 -31.91 -6.67
CA ASN A 352 27.50 -33.08 -6.59
C ASN A 352 26.86 -34.27 -7.32
N PRO A 353 27.23 -34.52 -8.59
CA PRO A 353 26.68 -35.63 -9.38
C PRO A 353 27.18 -37.00 -8.95
N GLN A 354 28.29 -37.09 -8.19
CA GLN A 354 28.85 -38.37 -7.73
C GLN A 354 28.03 -39.01 -6.61
N ARG A 355 27.19 -38.22 -5.92
CA ARG A 355 26.24 -38.73 -4.94
C ARG A 355 24.88 -38.95 -5.61
N GLU A 356 24.66 -40.16 -6.10
CA GLU A 356 23.49 -40.56 -6.91
C GLU A 356 22.12 -40.29 -6.23
N VAL A 357 22.08 -40.20 -4.90
CA VAL A 357 20.85 -39.92 -4.13
C VAL A 357 20.49 -38.42 -4.05
N ASN A 358 21.31 -37.53 -4.62
CA ASN A 358 21.02 -36.10 -4.61
C ASN A 358 19.89 -35.75 -5.59
N MET A 359 18.96 -34.91 -5.15
CA MET A 359 17.85 -34.41 -5.97
C MET A 359 17.93 -32.90 -6.24
N GLY A 360 19.07 -32.28 -5.92
CA GLY A 360 19.31 -30.86 -6.14
C GLY A 360 18.25 -29.96 -5.49
N VAL A 361 17.74 -28.99 -6.25
CA VAL A 361 16.72 -28.01 -5.81
C VAL A 361 15.29 -28.45 -6.10
N LYS A 362 15.03 -29.75 -6.33
CA LYS A 362 13.68 -30.26 -6.66
C LYS A 362 12.61 -29.83 -5.65
N GLY A 363 12.90 -29.92 -4.36
CA GLY A 363 11.97 -29.49 -3.30
C GLY A 363 11.74 -27.98 -3.28
N LEU A 364 12.78 -27.18 -3.59
CA LEU A 364 12.67 -25.72 -3.69
C LEU A 364 11.78 -25.31 -4.86
N GLN A 365 11.92 -25.97 -6.01
CA GLN A 365 11.01 -25.76 -7.15
C GLN A 365 9.56 -26.07 -6.77
N LEU A 366 9.29 -27.20 -6.09
CA LEU A 366 7.94 -27.53 -5.64
C LEU A 366 7.34 -26.46 -4.72
N CYS A 367 8.16 -25.86 -3.85
CA CYS A 367 7.74 -24.76 -2.99
C CYS A 367 7.43 -23.49 -3.80
N GLY A 368 8.28 -23.12 -4.77
CA GLY A 368 7.99 -22.01 -5.68
C GLY A 368 6.68 -22.21 -6.46
N ASN A 369 6.50 -23.42 -7.00
CA ASN A 369 5.32 -23.84 -7.75
C ASN A 369 4.04 -23.83 -6.90
N SER A 370 4.13 -23.93 -5.57
CA SER A 370 2.96 -23.81 -4.69
C SER A 370 2.65 -22.35 -4.35
N ILE A 371 3.66 -21.49 -4.19
CA ILE A 371 3.48 -20.07 -3.85
C ILE A 371 2.97 -19.26 -5.04
N MET A 372 3.54 -19.45 -6.24
CA MET A 372 3.21 -18.63 -7.42
C MET A 372 1.70 -18.65 -7.76
N PRO A 373 1.00 -19.80 -7.75
CA PRO A 373 -0.45 -19.83 -7.97
C PRO A 373 -1.26 -19.05 -6.92
N TYR A 374 -0.82 -19.03 -5.65
CA TYR A 374 -1.47 -18.22 -4.61
C TYR A 374 -1.31 -16.72 -4.86
N LEU A 375 -0.15 -16.28 -5.37
CA LEU A 375 0.04 -14.87 -5.75
C LEU A 375 -0.90 -14.46 -6.88
N LEU A 376 -1.15 -15.34 -7.85
CA LEU A 376 -2.17 -15.12 -8.89
C LEU A 376 -3.59 -15.10 -8.32
N PHE A 377 -3.89 -15.96 -7.34
CA PHE A 377 -5.17 -15.94 -6.64
C PHE A 377 -5.42 -14.60 -5.94
N TYR A 378 -4.43 -14.05 -5.25
CA TYR A 378 -4.50 -12.71 -4.64
C TYR A 378 -4.54 -11.56 -5.66
N GLY A 379 -4.18 -11.83 -6.91
CA GLY A 379 -4.32 -10.90 -8.02
C GLY A 379 -5.77 -10.67 -8.49
N GLN A 380 -6.75 -11.35 -7.90
CA GLN A 380 -8.17 -11.04 -8.11
C GLN A 380 -8.51 -9.68 -7.49
N SER A 381 -9.40 -8.95 -8.16
CA SER A 381 -9.92 -7.67 -7.68
C SER A 381 -10.81 -7.83 -6.45
N ILE A 382 -10.82 -6.79 -5.62
CA ILE A 382 -11.77 -6.61 -4.52
C ILE A 382 -12.67 -5.39 -4.76
N ALA A 383 -12.22 -4.42 -5.57
CA ALA A 383 -12.94 -3.19 -5.86
C ALA A 383 -14.34 -3.41 -6.45
N ASP A 384 -14.55 -4.51 -7.17
CA ASP A 384 -15.82 -4.88 -7.79
C ASP A 384 -16.78 -5.62 -6.85
N LYS A 385 -16.36 -5.92 -5.61
CA LYS A 385 -17.06 -6.78 -4.65
C LYS A 385 -17.55 -6.03 -3.41
N TYR A 386 -17.70 -4.72 -3.53
CA TYR A 386 -18.17 -3.85 -2.45
C TYR A 386 -19.66 -4.11 -2.11
N ALA A 387 -20.04 -3.91 -0.85
CA ALA A 387 -21.42 -4.16 -0.39
C ALA A 387 -22.30 -2.93 -0.62
N THR A 388 -23.31 -3.03 -1.48
CA THR A 388 -24.19 -1.89 -1.86
C THR A 388 -25.18 -1.45 -0.78
N HIS A 389 -25.31 -2.23 0.29
CA HIS A 389 -26.24 -2.00 1.41
C HIS A 389 -25.51 -1.60 2.70
N ALA A 390 -24.27 -1.09 2.60
CA ALA A 390 -23.48 -0.70 3.76
C ALA A 390 -24.08 0.52 4.49
N GLU A 391 -24.03 0.49 5.82
CA GLU A 391 -24.40 1.58 6.73
C GLU A 391 -25.75 2.23 6.38
N GLN A 392 -26.85 1.51 6.58
CA GLN A 392 -28.22 2.01 6.31
C GLN A 392 -28.43 2.51 4.87
N TYR A 393 -27.71 1.95 3.89
CA TYR A 393 -27.68 2.39 2.49
C TYR A 393 -27.09 3.79 2.25
N ASN A 394 -26.52 4.43 3.27
CA ASN A 394 -25.82 5.70 3.11
C ASN A 394 -24.47 5.50 2.39
N GLN A 395 -23.80 4.36 2.60
CA GLN A 395 -22.54 3.99 1.95
C GLN A 395 -22.77 3.00 0.80
N ASN A 396 -23.69 3.34 -0.10
CA ASN A 396 -24.15 2.47 -1.19
C ASN A 396 -23.10 2.21 -2.29
N ILE A 397 -22.00 2.96 -2.28
CA ILE A 397 -20.73 2.66 -2.93
C ILE A 397 -19.63 2.74 -1.88
N ASN A 398 -18.61 1.90 -2.01
CA ASN A 398 -17.47 1.86 -1.09
C ASN A 398 -16.24 1.27 -1.78
N SER A 399 -15.05 1.60 -1.28
CA SER A 399 -13.75 1.27 -1.89
C SER A 399 -13.04 0.15 -1.16
#